data_AF-A0A7J3D3Z9-F1
#
_entry.id   AF-A0A7J3D3Z9-F1
#
_cell.length_a   1.000
_cell.length_b   1.000
_cell.length_c   1.000
_cell.angle_alpha   90.00
_cell.angle_beta   90.00
_cell.angle_gamma   90.00
#
_symmetry.space_group_name_H-M   'P 1'
#
loop_
_entity.id
_entity.type
_entity.pdbx_description
1 polymer ?
#
loop_
_entity_poly.entity_id
_entity_poly.type
_entity_poly.pdbx_seq_one_letter_code
_entity_poly.pdbx_strand_id
1 'polypeptide(L)' 'MSLTCRGCEKVVRSIYDRSLRLTVLGSGYVGLPTAALFADAGFKVVAVEVKRKGMLN' A
#
# COMPACT_ATOMS: atom_id res chain seq x y z
N MET A 1 -14.27 -8.96 25.09
CA MET A 1 -13.88 -9.20 23.68
C MET A 1 -12.47 -8.65 23.52
N SER A 2 -11.52 -9.57 23.47
CA SER A 2 -10.09 -9.41 23.73
C SER A 2 -9.33 -9.17 22.42
N LEU A 3 -8.57 -8.06 22.33
CA LEU A 3 -7.49 -7.82 21.36
C LEU A 3 -6.80 -6.45 21.63
N THR A 4 -6.44 -6.13 22.87
CA THR A 4 -5.73 -4.88 23.21
C THR A 4 -4.23 -4.98 22.97
N CYS A 5 -3.82 -5.31 21.73
CA CYS A 5 -2.51 -4.92 21.25
C CYS A 5 -2.65 -3.49 20.72
N ARG A 6 -2.16 -2.48 21.47
CA ARG A 6 -2.26 -1.05 21.11
C ARG A 6 -1.78 -0.76 19.68
N GLY A 7 -0.85 -1.58 19.16
CA GLY A 7 -0.38 -1.51 17.78
C GLY A 7 -1.45 -1.87 16.74
N CYS A 8 -2.21 -2.95 16.97
CA CYS A 8 -3.25 -3.41 16.05
C CYS A 8 -4.41 -2.42 15.96
N GLU A 9 -4.84 -1.85 17.10
CA GLU A 9 -5.91 -0.85 17.12
C GLU A 9 -5.60 0.38 16.26
N LYS A 10 -4.35 0.87 16.31
CA LYS A 10 -3.91 2.00 15.50
C LYS A 10 -3.96 1.68 14.01
N VAL A 11 -3.48 0.50 13.61
CA VAL A 11 -3.50 0.06 12.21
C VAL A 11 -4.94 -0.07 11.71
N VAL A 12 -5.80 -0.75 12.47
CA VAL A 12 -7.21 -0.94 12.11
C VAL A 12 -7.92 0.40 11.96
N ARG A 13 -7.72 1.33 12.91
CA ARG A 13 -8.29 2.68 12.83
C ARG A 13 -7.85 3.42 11.57
N SER A 14 -6.55 3.34 11.24
CA SER A 14 -5.99 4.01 10.06
C SER A 14 -6.47 3.43 8.72
N ILE A 15 -6.95 2.18 8.71
CA ILE A 15 -7.60 1.58 7.55
C ILE A 15 -8.99 2.19 7.38
N TYR A 16 -9.78 2.26 8.45
CA TYR A 16 -11.15 2.81 8.41
C TYR A 16 -11.19 4.29 8.03
N ASP A 17 -10.28 5.11 8.58
CA ASP A 17 -10.22 6.54 8.30
C ASP A 17 -9.38 6.90 7.05
N ARG A 18 -8.88 5.89 6.31
CA ARG A 18 -8.05 6.04 5.11
C ARG A 18 -6.74 6.83 5.32
N SER A 19 -6.30 7.03 6.57
CA SER A 19 -5.05 7.74 6.87
C SER A 19 -3.79 6.88 6.70
N LEU A 20 -3.95 5.56 6.60
CA LEU A 20 -2.84 4.64 6.36
C LEU A 20 -2.17 4.95 5.01
N ARG A 21 -0.84 5.09 5.02
CA ARG A 21 -0.04 5.26 3.79
C ARG A 21 0.42 3.91 3.30
N LEU A 22 0.14 3.61 2.03
CA LEU A 22 0.44 2.33 1.41
C LEU A 22 1.61 2.46 0.44
N THR A 23 2.42 1.42 0.36
CA THR A 23 3.44 1.29 -0.66
C THR A 23 3.25 -0.02 -1.39
N VAL A 24 3.09 0.04 -2.71
CA VAL A 24 3.03 -1.15 -3.57
C VAL A 24 4.41 -1.38 -4.16
N LEU A 25 5.02 -2.52 -3.86
CA LEU A 25 6.31 -2.92 -4.40
C LEU A 25 6.11 -3.74 -5.67
N GLY A 26 6.75 -3.31 -6.77
CA GLY A 26 6.54 -3.79 -8.13
C GLY A 26 5.41 -3.01 -8.81
N SER A 27 5.69 -2.35 -9.93
CA SER A 27 4.69 -1.59 -10.71
C SER A 27 4.38 -2.23 -12.07
N GLY A 28 4.58 -3.55 -12.18
CA GLY A 28 4.17 -4.34 -13.33
C GLY A 28 2.67 -4.51 -13.44
N TYR A 29 2.24 -5.50 -14.22
CA TYR A 29 0.84 -5.76 -14.57
C TYR A 29 -0.11 -5.85 -13.36
N VAL A 30 0.34 -6.37 -12.22
CA VAL A 30 -0.50 -6.48 -11.01
C VAL A 30 -0.37 -5.25 -10.13
N GLY A 31 0.85 -4.77 -9.92
CA GLY A 31 1.13 -3.78 -8.91
C GLY A 31 0.61 -2.39 -9.23
N LEU A 32 0.69 -1.96 -10.50
CA LEU A 32 0.19 -0.63 -10.88
C LEU A 32 -1.35 -0.54 -10.80
N PRO A 33 -2.14 -1.51 -11.32
CA PRO A 33 -3.59 -1.52 -11.10
C PRO A 33 -3.97 -1.63 -9.62
N THR A 34 -3.21 -2.40 -8.83
CA THR A 34 -3.43 -2.50 -7.38
C THR A 34 -3.24 -1.14 -6.70
N ALA A 35 -2.18 -0.39 -7.04
CA ALA A 35 -1.95 0.95 -6.51
C ALA A 35 -3.06 1.92 -6.92
N ALA A 36 -3.53 1.83 -8.17
CA ALA A 36 -4.64 2.63 -8.67
C ALA A 36 -5.94 2.36 -7.91
N LEU A 37 -6.29 1.10 -7.65
CA LEU A 37 -7.47 0.72 -6.88
C LEU A 37 -7.41 1.24 -5.43
N PHE A 38 -6.25 1.18 -4.78
CA PHE A 38 -6.11 1.74 -3.44
C PHE A 38 -6.18 3.27 -3.42
N ALA A 39 -5.67 3.94 -4.46
CA ALA A 39 -5.80 5.39 -4.60
C ALA A 39 -7.28 5.79 -4.83
N ASP A 40 -7.99 5.05 -5.69
CA ASP A 40 -9.42 5.23 -5.94
C ASP A 40 -10.26 5.01 -4.67
N ALA A 41 -9.87 4.04 -3.83
CA ALA A 41 -10.46 3.79 -2.52
C ALA A 41 -10.14 4.88 -1.45
N GLY A 42 -9.38 5.92 -1.81
CA GLY A 42 -9.09 7.09 -0.97
C GLY A 42 -7.81 7.02 -0.14
N PHE A 43 -6.97 6.00 -0.33
CA PHE A 43 -5.69 5.90 0.39
C PHE A 43 -4.57 6.71 -0.30
N LYS A 44 -3.58 7.13 0.49
CA LYS A 44 -2.32 7.66 -0.05
C LYS A 44 -1.40 6.51 -0.39
N VAL A 45 -1.13 6.32 -1.68
CA VAL A 45 -0.37 5.16 -2.19
C VAL A 45 0.85 5.62 -2.97
N VAL A 46 1.97 4.93 -2.80
CA VAL A 46 3.18 5.05 -3.64
C VAL A 46 3.47 3.70 -4.27
N ALA A 47 3.60 3.65 -5.60
CA ALA A 47 4.11 2.46 -6.30
C ALA A 47 5.63 2.59 -6.48
N VAL A 48 6.39 1.57 -6.12
CA VAL A 48 7.85 1.54 -6.21
C VAL A 48 8.27 0.34 -7.06
N GLU A 49 9.05 0.59 -8.10
CA GLU A 49 9.65 -0.45 -8.94
C GLU A 49 11.16 -0.46 -8.74
N VAL A 50 11.72 -1.65 -8.49
CA VAL A 50 13.17 -1.81 -8.34
C VAL A 50 13.74 -2.04 -9.73
N LYS A 51 14.27 -0.98 -10.34
CA LYS A 51 15.02 -1.12 -11.58
C LYS A 51 16.35 -1.81 -11.30
N ARG A 52 16.48 -3.07 -11.74
CA ARG A 52 17.78 -3.75 -11.77
C ARG A 52 18.62 -3.10 -12.87
N LYS A 53 19.68 -2.41 -12.50
CA LYS A 53 20.64 -1.82 -13.44
C LYS A 53 21.31 -2.96 -14.21
N GLY A 54 21.02 -3.13 -15.51
CA GLY A 54 21.62 -4.16 -16.36
C GLY A 54 20.73 -4.80 -17.43
N MET A 55 19.41 -4.64 -17.36
CA MET A 55 18.50 -4.99 -18.47
C MET A 55 17.92 -3.70 -19.05
N LEU A 56 18.70 -3.06 -19.94
CA LEU A 56 18.10 -2.29 -21.03
C LEU A 56 17.50 -3.33 -22.00
N ASN A 57 16.24 -3.14 -22.35
CA ASN A 57 15.80 -3.48 -23.70
C ASN A 57 16.04 -2.25 -24.56
#